data_AF-A0A9P4S827-F1
#
_entry.id   AF-A0A9P4S827-F1
#
_cell.length_a   1.000
_cell.length_b   1.000
_cell.length_c   1.000
_cell.angle_alpha   90.00
_cell.angle_beta   90.00
_cell.angle_gamma   90.00
#
_symmetry.space_group_name_H-M   'P 1'
#
loop_
_entity.id
_entity.type
_entity.pdbx_description
1 polymer ?
#
loop_
_entity_poly.entity_id
_entity_poly.type
_entity_poly.pdbx_seq_one_letter_code
_entity_poly.pdbx_strand_id
1 'polypeptide(L)'
;MDLLQSVRKEGSRGGRADFKWEDVKGDAQRENYLGHSLMAPVGRWQKNRDLSWYAKSGDNSAQSEADKRKEEIRRIKEAEEDAMAAALGLPVPVRNNPNLAPLGQRASEADVKRALAETAAENENEN
;
A
#
# COMPACT_ATOMS: atom_id res chain seq x y z
N MET A 1 38.56 45.91 4.31
CA MET A 1 38.10 45.00 5.37
C MET A 1 36.58 44.96 5.28
N ASP A 2 36.06 43.98 4.56
CA ASP A 2 34.62 43.79 4.42
C ASP A 2 34.09 43.11 5.69
N LEU A 3 33.26 43.83 6.46
CA LEU A 3 32.76 43.41 7.77
C LEU A 3 31.35 42.78 7.68
N LEU A 4 30.82 42.60 6.47
CA LEU A 4 29.51 41.98 6.25
C LEU A 4 29.65 40.48 5.95
N GLN A 5 30.38 39.76 6.80
CA GLN A 5 30.02 38.37 7.05
C GLN A 5 28.63 38.41 7.66
N SER A 6 27.60 38.33 6.81
CA SER A 6 26.26 37.99 7.22
C SER A 6 26.41 36.79 8.14
N VAL A 7 26.04 36.97 9.41
CA VAL A 7 25.94 35.88 10.37
C VAL A 7 25.02 34.87 9.68
N ARG A 8 25.59 33.83 9.07
CA ARG A 8 24.81 32.71 8.58
C ARG A 8 24.13 32.20 9.83
N LYS A 9 22.83 32.42 9.90
CA LYS A 9 21.98 32.00 10.99
C LYS A 9 21.88 30.48 10.86
N GLU A 10 22.91 29.81 11.32
CA GLU A 10 23.03 28.36 11.29
C GLU A 10 22.02 27.75 12.26
N GLY A 11 21.49 26.59 11.89
CA GLY A 11 20.48 25.86 12.66
C GLY A 11 19.05 26.02 12.14
N SER A 12 18.11 25.47 12.91
CA SER A 12 16.74 25.23 12.48
C SER A 12 15.85 26.48 12.35
N ARG A 13 16.36 27.68 12.69
CA ARG A 13 15.58 28.95 12.75
C ARG A 13 15.86 29.92 11.60
N GLY A 14 16.36 29.40 10.48
CA GLY A 14 16.61 30.14 9.25
C GLY A 14 15.34 30.49 8.46
N GLY A 15 15.50 31.02 7.24
CA GLY A 15 14.39 31.32 6.35
C GLY A 15 13.72 30.04 5.80
N ARG A 16 12.64 30.20 5.00
CA ARG A 16 11.95 29.07 4.36
C ARG A 16 12.89 28.14 3.57
N ALA A 17 13.95 28.68 2.99
CA ALA A 17 14.93 27.92 2.20
C ALA A 17 15.93 27.13 3.07
N ASP A 18 16.11 27.53 4.33
CA ASP A 18 17.17 27.02 5.21
C ASP A 18 16.65 26.06 6.28
N PHE A 19 15.33 25.85 6.36
CA PHE A 19 14.72 24.98 7.35
C PHE A 19 14.97 23.50 7.05
N LYS A 20 15.50 22.77 8.03
CA LYS A 20 15.71 21.32 7.95
C LYS A 20 15.27 20.65 9.25
N TRP A 21 14.51 19.56 9.11
CA TRP A 21 14.09 18.73 10.25
C TRP A 21 15.24 18.02 10.96
N GLU A 22 16.34 17.73 10.25
CA GLU A 22 17.55 17.18 10.88
C GLU A 22 18.16 18.14 11.90
N ASP A 23 18.18 19.45 11.58
CA ASP A 23 18.72 20.46 12.49
C ASP A 23 17.82 20.66 13.73
N VAL A 24 16.51 20.42 13.60
CA VAL A 24 15.55 20.44 14.73
C VAL A 24 15.90 19.36 15.77
N LYS A 25 16.46 18.20 15.35
CA LYS A 25 16.79 17.11 16.29
C LYS A 25 17.83 17.53 17.33
N GLY A 26 18.75 18.41 16.96
CA GLY A 26 19.81 18.93 17.83
C GLY A 26 19.46 20.25 18.54
N ASP A 27 18.30 20.85 18.25
CA ASP A 27 17.90 22.13 18.82
C ASP A 27 17.45 21.96 20.29
N ALA A 28 17.93 22.82 21.17
CA ALA A 28 17.56 22.83 22.59
C ALA A 28 16.06 23.05 22.80
N GLN A 29 15.39 23.74 21.88
CA GLN A 29 13.97 24.07 21.92
C GLN A 29 13.16 23.32 20.86
N ARG A 30 13.57 22.09 20.49
CA ARG A 30 12.90 21.32 19.43
C ARG A 30 11.39 21.14 19.66
N GLU A 31 10.94 21.09 20.92
CA GLU A 31 9.52 20.96 21.26
C GLU A 31 8.65 22.13 20.79
N ASN A 32 9.25 23.29 20.52
CA ASN A 32 8.55 24.46 20.00
C ASN A 32 8.28 24.36 18.48
N TYR A 33 8.75 23.31 17.81
CA TYR A 33 8.50 23.07 16.40
C TYR A 33 7.25 22.21 16.18
N LEU A 34 6.35 22.68 15.34
CA LEU A 34 5.14 21.96 14.97
C LEU A 34 5.49 20.69 14.18
N GLY A 35 5.17 19.53 14.73
CA GLY A 35 5.48 18.24 14.09
C GLY A 35 6.81 17.63 14.50
N HIS A 36 7.51 18.17 15.51
CA HIS A 36 8.78 17.61 15.99
C HIS A 36 8.67 16.13 16.39
N SER A 37 7.51 15.70 16.90
CA SER A 37 7.26 14.33 17.36
C SER A 37 7.33 13.31 16.21
N LEU A 38 6.97 13.72 15.00
CA LEU A 38 6.94 12.89 13.80
C LEU A 38 8.13 13.11 12.89
N MET A 39 8.53 14.37 12.68
CA MET A 39 9.52 14.76 11.67
C MET A 39 10.95 14.89 12.23
N ALA A 40 11.09 15.10 13.53
CA ALA A 40 12.39 15.10 14.23
C ALA A 40 12.36 14.21 15.50
N PRO A 41 11.99 12.92 15.38
CA PRO A 41 12.01 12.01 16.51
C PRO A 41 13.45 11.78 16.98
N VAL A 42 13.63 11.73 18.31
CA VAL A 42 14.93 11.58 18.96
C VAL A 42 14.84 10.56 20.09
N GLY A 43 15.98 9.96 20.42
CA GLY A 43 16.07 8.96 21.49
C GLY A 43 15.84 7.53 21.01
N ARG A 44 15.72 6.60 21.96
CA ARG A 44 15.62 5.15 21.70
C ARG A 44 14.21 4.71 21.29
N TRP A 45 13.16 5.41 21.75
CA TRP A 45 11.76 5.00 21.58
C TRP A 45 11.31 4.91 20.10
N GLN A 46 11.97 5.64 19.21
CA GLN A 46 11.71 5.63 17.77
C GLN A 46 12.37 4.45 17.04
N LYS A 47 13.36 3.78 17.63
CA LYS A 47 14.07 2.69 16.96
C LYS A 47 13.11 1.54 16.67
N ASN A 48 13.16 1.01 15.45
CA ASN A 48 12.31 -0.08 14.97
C ASN A 48 10.81 0.21 15.08
N ARG A 49 10.41 1.48 15.06
CA ARG A 49 9.00 1.89 15.11
C ARG A 49 8.64 2.71 13.88
N ASP A 50 7.51 2.39 13.28
CA ASP A 50 6.97 3.16 12.17
C ASP A 50 6.04 4.25 12.72
N LEU A 51 6.49 5.50 12.71
CA LEU A 51 5.71 6.61 13.25
C LEU A 51 4.61 7.08 12.29
N SER A 52 4.77 6.85 10.97
CA SER A 52 3.80 7.25 9.95
C SER A 52 2.82 6.13 9.56
N TRP A 53 2.75 5.06 10.36
CA TRP A 53 1.91 3.89 10.11
C TRP A 53 0.43 4.25 9.82
N TYR A 54 -0.13 5.24 10.53
CA TYR A 54 -1.50 5.71 10.34
C TYR A 54 -1.75 6.29 8.94
N ALA A 55 -0.78 7.02 8.41
CA ALA A 55 -0.89 7.72 7.13
C ALA A 55 -0.68 6.79 5.92
N LYS A 56 -0.12 5.59 6.11
CA LYS A 56 0.10 4.62 5.03
C LYS A 56 -1.19 4.03 4.47
N SER A 57 -2.34 4.23 5.13
CA SER A 57 -3.64 3.64 4.76
C SER A 57 -4.41 4.41 3.66
N GLY A 58 -3.99 5.64 3.34
CA GLY A 58 -4.86 6.62 2.68
C GLY A 58 -4.92 6.59 1.15
N ASP A 59 -3.84 6.23 0.46
CA ASP A 59 -3.71 6.68 -0.95
C ASP A 59 -3.96 5.63 -2.04
N ASN A 60 -4.13 4.35 -1.72
CA ASN A 60 -4.47 3.20 -2.61
C ASN A 60 -4.17 1.83 -1.94
N SER A 61 -3.68 1.85 -0.70
CA SER A 61 -3.16 0.69 0.03
C SER A 61 -4.20 -0.08 0.83
N ALA A 62 -5.36 0.50 1.16
CA ALA A 62 -6.36 -0.17 1.99
C ALA A 62 -6.97 -1.42 1.29
N GLN A 63 -7.22 -1.36 -0.03
CA GLN A 63 -7.61 -2.53 -0.82
C GLN A 63 -6.44 -3.50 -0.97
N SER A 64 -5.24 -3.01 -1.32
CA SER A 64 -4.05 -3.87 -1.45
C SER A 64 -3.68 -4.61 -0.17
N GLU A 65 -3.79 -3.99 1.01
CA GLU A 65 -3.51 -4.62 2.30
C GLU A 65 -4.61 -5.59 2.72
N ALA A 66 -5.88 -5.23 2.50
CA ALA A 66 -6.98 -6.16 2.77
C ALA A 66 -6.86 -7.40 1.89
N ASP A 67 -6.50 -7.24 0.63
CA ASP A 67 -6.34 -8.33 -0.31
C ASP A 67 -5.08 -9.17 -0.01
N LYS A 68 -3.95 -8.53 0.33
CA LYS A 68 -2.76 -9.24 0.83
C LYS A 68 -3.05 -10.05 2.11
N ARG A 69 -3.78 -9.48 3.07
CA ARG A 69 -4.19 -10.20 4.28
C ARG A 69 -5.11 -11.37 3.95
N LYS A 70 -6.05 -11.22 3.01
CA LYS A 70 -6.91 -12.32 2.55
C LYS A 70 -6.09 -13.42 1.88
N GLU A 71 -5.09 -13.07 1.07
CA GLU A 71 -4.19 -14.03 0.43
C GLU A 71 -3.34 -14.80 1.45
N GLU A 72 -2.80 -14.11 2.46
CA GLU A 72 -2.07 -14.74 3.57
C GLU A 72 -2.96 -15.71 4.34
N ILE A 73 -4.17 -15.28 4.72
CA ILE A 73 -5.15 -16.14 5.41
C ILE A 73 -5.54 -17.33 4.54
N ARG A 74 -5.76 -17.11 3.24
CA ARG A 74 -6.09 -18.17 2.29
C ARG A 74 -4.97 -19.21 2.23
N ARG A 75 -3.71 -18.78 2.14
CA ARG A 75 -2.55 -19.68 2.10
C ARG A 75 -2.42 -20.52 3.36
N ILE A 76 -2.70 -19.92 4.53
CA ILE A 76 -2.70 -20.65 5.81
C ILE A 76 -3.82 -21.70 5.82
N LYS A 77 -5.05 -21.31 5.45
CA LYS A 77 -6.19 -22.23 5.38
C LYS A 77 -5.96 -23.39 4.42
N GLU A 78 -5.34 -23.13 3.27
CA GLU A 78 -4.99 -24.19 2.31
C GLU A 78 -3.96 -25.17 2.91
N ALA A 79 -2.96 -24.69 3.63
CA ALA A 79 -1.99 -25.55 4.30
C ALA A 79 -2.63 -26.38 5.45
N GLU A 80 -3.58 -25.80 6.18
CA GLU A 80 -4.36 -26.49 7.20
C GLU A 80 -5.27 -27.57 6.59
N GLU A 81 -5.94 -27.27 5.48
CA GLU A 81 -6.77 -28.23 4.73
C GLU A 81 -5.94 -29.41 4.23
N ASP A 82 -4.74 -29.16 3.71
CA ASP A 82 -3.84 -30.21 3.22
C ASP A 82 -3.37 -31.14 4.34
N ALA A 83 -3.03 -30.57 5.50
CA ALA A 83 -2.66 -31.35 6.68
C ALA A 83 -3.85 -32.19 7.21
N MET A 84 -5.06 -31.63 7.19
CA MET A 84 -6.28 -32.33 7.60
C MET A 84 -6.64 -33.47 6.64
N ALA A 85 -6.55 -33.24 5.32
CA ALA A 85 -6.77 -34.28 4.31
C ALA A 85 -5.80 -35.45 4.48
N ALA A 86 -4.51 -35.16 4.68
CA ALA A 86 -3.50 -36.18 4.95
C ALA A 86 -3.79 -36.98 6.22
N ALA A 87 -4.21 -36.31 7.31
CA ALA A 87 -4.56 -36.98 8.58
C ALA A 87 -5.79 -37.88 8.46
N LEU A 88 -6.77 -37.49 7.63
CA LEU A 88 -7.98 -38.28 7.36
C LEU A 88 -7.76 -39.37 6.29
N GLY A 89 -6.58 -39.44 5.68
CA GLY A 89 -6.27 -40.38 4.59
C GLY A 89 -6.91 -40.03 3.25
N LEU A 90 -7.39 -38.78 3.08
CA LEU A 90 -7.91 -38.28 1.81
C LEU A 90 -6.76 -37.73 0.93
N PRO A 91 -6.90 -37.81 -0.40
CA PRO A 91 -5.89 -37.25 -1.31
C PRO A 91 -5.84 -35.72 -1.21
N VAL A 92 -4.62 -35.17 -1.11
CA VAL A 92 -4.38 -33.72 -1.07
C VAL A 92 -4.75 -33.09 -2.43
N PRO A 93 -5.58 -32.02 -2.47
CA PRO A 93 -6.01 -31.41 -3.72
C PRO A 93 -4.85 -30.75 -4.48
N VAL A 94 -4.71 -31.05 -5.78
CA VAL A 94 -3.68 -30.46 -6.65
C VAL A 94 -4.16 -29.11 -7.18
N ARG A 95 -3.71 -28.02 -6.56
CA ARG A 95 -4.16 -26.65 -6.86
C ARG A 95 -3.43 -25.98 -8.05
N ASN A 96 -2.32 -26.56 -8.53
CA ASN A 96 -1.56 -26.09 -9.70
C ASN A 96 -2.01 -26.72 -11.04
N ASN A 97 -3.27 -27.15 -11.14
CA ASN A 97 -3.79 -27.68 -12.40
C ASN A 97 -4.49 -26.55 -13.19
N PRO A 98 -3.91 -26.08 -14.32
CA PRO A 98 -4.55 -25.06 -15.15
C PRO A 98 -5.91 -25.49 -15.71
N ASN A 99 -6.19 -26.80 -15.74
CA ASN A 99 -7.48 -27.35 -16.18
C ASN A 99 -8.58 -27.23 -15.11
N LEU A 100 -8.25 -26.91 -13.86
CA LEU A 100 -9.23 -26.67 -12.78
C LEU A 100 -9.57 -25.18 -12.62
N ALA A 101 -8.84 -24.28 -13.28
CA ALA A 101 -9.18 -22.86 -13.30
C ALA A 101 -10.49 -22.66 -14.09
N PRO A 102 -11.51 -21.97 -13.55
CA PRO A 102 -12.71 -21.69 -14.31
C PRO A 102 -12.34 -20.83 -15.53
N LEU A 103 -12.56 -21.39 -16.73
CA LEU A 103 -12.37 -20.72 -18.02
C LEU A 103 -13.39 -19.57 -18.15
N GLY A 104 -13.02 -18.40 -17.61
CA GLY A 104 -13.82 -17.19 -17.66
C GLY A 104 -15.03 -17.21 -16.72
N GLN A 105 -15.40 -16.04 -16.21
CA GLN A 105 -16.73 -15.85 -15.65
C GLN A 105 -17.72 -16.08 -16.79
N ARG A 106 -18.72 -16.96 -16.61
CA ARG A 106 -19.80 -17.10 -17.59
C ARG A 106 -20.35 -15.71 -17.87
N ALA A 107 -20.24 -15.24 -19.11
CA ALA A 107 -20.77 -13.95 -19.51
C ALA A 107 -22.21 -13.83 -19.02
N SER A 108 -22.53 -12.73 -18.34
CA SER A 108 -23.89 -12.54 -17.86
C SER A 108 -24.82 -12.44 -19.07
N GLU A 109 -26.07 -12.87 -18.94
CA GLU A 109 -27.04 -12.83 -20.03
C GLU A 109 -27.20 -11.40 -20.62
N ALA A 110 -26.94 -10.38 -19.79
CA ALA A 110 -26.93 -8.98 -20.20
C ALA A 110 -25.74 -8.62 -21.11
N ASP A 111 -24.55 -9.16 -20.84
CA ASP A 111 -23.35 -8.93 -21.65
C ASP A 111 -23.50 -9.59 -23.03
N VAL A 112 -24.09 -10.79 -23.06
CA VAL A 112 -24.40 -11.50 -24.31
C VAL A 112 -25.42 -10.73 -25.14
N LYS A 113 -26.49 -10.22 -24.52
CA LYS A 113 -27.50 -9.40 -25.20
C LYS A 113 -26.95 -8.08 -25.73
N ARG A 114 -26.04 -7.44 -24.98
CA ARG A 114 -25.38 -6.20 -25.43
C ARG A 114 -24.49 -6.44 -26.63
N ALA A 115 -23.65 -7.48 -26.60
CA ALA A 115 -22.79 -7.84 -27.71
C ALA A 115 -23.61 -8.17 -28.97
N LEU A 116 -24.72 -8.91 -28.84
CA LEU A 116 -25.65 -9.18 -29.94
C LEU A 116 -26.27 -7.90 -30.51
N ALA A 117 -26.72 -6.98 -29.66
CA ALA A 117 -27.30 -5.71 -30.11
C ALA A 117 -26.28 -4.80 -30.82
N GLU A 118 -25.04 -4.79 -30.34
CA GLU A 118 -23.93 -4.04 -30.95
C GLU A 118 -23.59 -4.60 -32.33
N THR A 119 -23.47 -5.93 -32.45
CA THR A 119 -23.26 -6.57 -33.77
C THR A 119 -24.43 -6.38 -34.73
N ALA A 120 -25.67 -6.31 -34.23
CA ALA A 120 -26.85 -6.06 -35.07
C ALA A 120 -26.86 -4.61 -35.60
N ALA A 121 -26.50 -3.64 -34.75
CA ALA A 121 -26.43 -2.23 -35.14
C ALA A 121 -25.28 -1.92 -36.11
N GLU A 122 -24.16 -2.64 -36.02
CA GLU A 122 -23.06 -2.51 -36.99
C GLU A 122 -23.48 -3.01 -38.39
N ASN A 123 -24.20 -4.13 -38.47
CA ASN A 123 -24.69 -4.68 -39.74
C ASN A 123 -25.78 -3.80 -40.41
N GLU A 124 -26.53 -3.02 -39.63
CA GLU A 124 -27.53 -2.07 -40.16
C GLU A 124 -26.90 -0.78 -40.72
N ASN A 125 -25.68 -0.44 -40.33
CA ASN A 125 -24.97 0.75 -40.81
C ASN A 125 -24.07 0.47 -42.03
N GLU A 126 -23.90 -0.79 -42.44
CA GLU A 126 -23.11 -1.20 -43.61
C GLU A 126 -23.96 -1.49 -44.88
N ASN A 127 -25.28 -1.27 -44.85
CA ASN A 127 -26.19 -1.32 -46.00
C ASN A 127 -26.77 0.05 -46.35
#